data_AF-A0A7L4GMF3-F1
#
_entry.id   AF-A0A7L4GMF3-F1
#
_cell.length_a   1.000
_cell.length_b   1.000
_cell.length_c   1.000
_cell.angle_alpha   90.00
_cell.angle_beta   90.00
_cell.angle_gamma   90.00
#
_symmetry.space_group_name_H-M   'P 1'
#
loop_
_entity.id
_entity.type
_entity.pdbx_description
1 polymer ?
#
loop_
_entity_poly.entity_id
_entity_poly.type
_entity_poly.pdbx_seq_one_letter_code
_entity_poly.pdbx_strand_id
1 'polypeptide(L)'
;GDDIRLDVTAALAQRRFCNKVWNALRFTLAALGPHFVPHPPEEAAPRGPMGRWVLSRLARAAEDVGRRMEALEVHGAMAAVHHFWLRHFCDVYLVGGAVR
;
A
#
# COMPACT_ATOMS: atom_id res chain seq x y z
N GLY A 1 -25.51 6.91 10.19
CA GLY A 1 -24.68 7.14 9.01
C GLY A 1 -24.38 8.61 8.99
N ASP A 2 -23.10 8.97 8.96
CA ASP A 2 -22.67 10.36 9.06
C ASP A 2 -22.83 11.07 7.71
N ASP A 3 -23.10 12.39 7.77
CA ASP A 3 -23.17 13.22 6.57
C ASP A 3 -21.82 13.29 5.85
N ILE A 4 -21.80 12.89 4.58
CA ILE A 4 -20.61 13.03 3.73
C ILE A 4 -20.62 14.43 3.12
N ARG A 5 -19.77 15.31 3.66
CA ARG A 5 -19.55 16.63 3.08
C ARG A 5 -18.65 16.52 1.85
N LEU A 6 -19.19 16.92 0.70
CA LEU A 6 -18.41 17.05 -0.53
C LEU A 6 -17.51 18.29 -0.42
N ASP A 7 -16.20 18.05 -0.37
CA ASP A 7 -15.17 19.08 -0.29
C ASP A 7 -14.14 18.88 -1.40
N VAL A 8 -13.89 19.95 -2.16
CA VAL A 8 -12.89 19.96 -3.23
C VAL A 8 -11.50 19.68 -2.67
N THR A 9 -11.19 20.14 -1.46
CA THR A 9 -9.89 19.90 -0.83
C THR A 9 -9.70 18.41 -0.54
N ALA A 10 -10.72 17.74 0.00
CA ALA A 10 -10.73 16.29 0.17
C ALA A 10 -10.57 15.53 -1.16
N ALA A 11 -11.27 15.96 -2.22
CA ALA A 11 -11.14 15.35 -3.55
C ALA A 11 -9.72 15.51 -4.13
N LEU A 12 -9.11 16.69 -3.99
CA LEU A 12 -7.74 16.95 -4.40
C LEU A 12 -6.74 16.14 -3.58
N ALA A 13 -6.96 15.98 -2.28
CA ALA A 13 -6.13 15.13 -1.43
C ALA A 13 -6.17 13.68 -1.92
N GLN A 14 -7.34 13.16 -2.31
CA GLN A 14 -7.43 11.80 -2.84
C GLN A 14 -6.79 11.63 -4.21
N ARG A 15 -6.93 12.61 -5.10
CA ARG A 15 -6.18 12.60 -6.37
C ARG A 15 -4.67 12.52 -6.15
N ARG A 16 -4.14 13.27 -5.17
CA ARG A 16 -2.71 13.23 -4.82
C ARG A 16 -2.30 11.86 -4.29
N PHE A 17 -3.14 11.23 -3.49
CA PHE A 17 -2.90 9.87 -3.00
C PHE A 17 -2.85 8.86 -4.15
N CYS A 18 -3.84 8.84 -5.05
CA CYS A 18 -3.85 7.96 -6.22
C CYS A 18 -2.60 8.15 -7.09
N ASN A 19 -2.19 9.41 -7.33
CA ASN A 19 -0.95 9.71 -8.05
C ASN A 19 0.29 9.15 -7.34
N LYS A 20 0.34 9.19 -6.00
CA LYS A 20 1.45 8.64 -5.24
C LYS A 20 1.52 7.11 -5.34
N VAL A 21 0.37 6.42 -5.27
CA VAL A 21 0.29 4.97 -5.50
C VAL A 21 0.77 4.62 -6.90
N TRP A 22 0.28 5.32 -7.93
CA TRP A 22 0.71 5.13 -9.32
C TRP A 22 2.22 5.29 -9.48
N ASN A 23 2.79 6.37 -8.95
CA ASN A 23 4.23 6.61 -9.03
C ASN A 23 5.06 5.56 -8.28
N ALA A 24 4.60 5.12 -7.12
CA ALA A 24 5.24 4.06 -6.35
C ALA A 24 5.27 2.73 -7.10
N LEU A 25 4.15 2.35 -7.72
CA LEU A 25 4.06 1.15 -8.56
C LEU A 25 4.96 1.26 -9.79
N ARG A 26 4.91 2.39 -10.51
CA ARG A 26 5.75 2.63 -11.69
C ARG A 26 7.24 2.52 -11.35
N PHE A 27 7.67 3.11 -10.23
CA PHE A 27 9.05 2.99 -9.74
C PHE A 27 9.42 1.54 -9.43
N THR A 28 8.55 0.83 -8.71
CA THR A 28 8.79 -0.57 -8.32
C THR A 28 8.90 -1.48 -9.55
N LEU A 29 7.97 -1.37 -10.50
CA LEU A 29 7.99 -2.15 -11.73
C LEU A 29 9.22 -1.85 -12.59
N ALA A 30 9.63 -0.57 -12.67
CA ALA A 30 10.85 -0.20 -13.39
C ALA A 30 12.11 -0.83 -12.78
N ALA A 31 12.17 -0.94 -11.45
CA ALA A 31 13.30 -1.56 -10.75
C ALA A 31 13.37 -3.09 -10.92
N LEU A 32 12.24 -3.76 -11.13
CA LEU A 32 12.20 -5.20 -11.41
C LEU A 32 12.81 -5.55 -12.78
N GLY A 33 12.75 -4.61 -13.73
CA GLY A 33 13.29 -4.78 -15.08
C GLY A 33 12.32 -5.48 -16.06
N PRO A 34 12.57 -5.37 -17.37
CA PRO A 34 11.62 -5.79 -18.42
C PRO A 34 11.43 -7.31 -18.55
N HIS A 35 12.33 -8.10 -17.95
CA HIS A 35 12.30 -9.57 -17.99
C HIS A 35 11.96 -10.20 -16.64
N PHE A 36 11.45 -9.40 -15.69
CA PHE A 36 11.02 -9.94 -14.41
C PHE A 36 9.85 -10.89 -14.60
N VAL A 37 10.03 -12.13 -14.15
CA VAL A 37 8.97 -13.12 -14.05
C VAL A 37 8.70 -13.35 -12.57
N PRO A 38 7.48 -13.05 -12.07
CA PRO A 38 7.14 -13.32 -10.68
C PRO A 38 7.16 -14.82 -10.44
N HIS A 39 7.76 -15.21 -9.31
CA HIS A 39 7.58 -16.57 -8.80
C HIS A 39 6.11 -16.78 -8.39
N PRO A 40 5.61 -18.02 -8.45
CA PRO A 40 4.33 -18.37 -7.86
C PRO A 40 4.26 -17.89 -6.40
N PRO A 41 3.09 -17.41 -5.92
CA PRO A 41 2.95 -16.94 -4.53
C PRO A 41 3.40 -17.95 -3.48
N GLU A 42 3.17 -19.24 -3.72
CA GLU A 42 3.60 -20.37 -2.89
C GLU A 42 5.13 -20.50 -2.76
N GLU A 43 5.88 -20.00 -3.74
CA GLU A 43 7.34 -19.98 -3.77
C GLU A 43 7.90 -18.60 -3.36
N ALA A 44 7.05 -17.60 -3.21
CA ALA A 44 7.43 -16.23 -2.91
C ALA A 44 7.82 -16.06 -1.43
N ALA A 45 9.06 -16.42 -1.09
CA ALA A 45 9.61 -16.16 0.23
C ALA A 45 10.13 -14.71 0.35
N PRO A 46 9.81 -13.98 1.43
CA PRO A 46 10.37 -12.66 1.66
C PRO A 46 11.90 -12.69 1.75
N ARG A 47 12.56 -12.01 0.82
CA ARG A 47 14.01 -11.87 0.79
C ARG A 47 14.47 -10.77 1.74
N GLY A 48 15.39 -11.13 2.64
CA GLY A 48 16.01 -10.21 3.59
C GLY A 48 15.08 -9.65 4.69
N PRO A 49 15.65 -8.91 5.67
CA PRO A 49 14.88 -8.34 6.79
C PRO A 49 13.81 -7.34 6.34
N MET A 50 14.10 -6.50 5.35
CA MET A 50 13.18 -5.46 4.89
C MET A 50 12.00 -6.03 4.09
N GLY A 51 12.23 -7.07 3.28
CA GLY A 51 11.16 -7.82 2.60
C GLY A 51 10.21 -8.49 3.60
N ARG A 52 10.75 -9.15 4.63
CA ARG A 52 9.94 -9.72 5.73
C ARG A 52 9.15 -8.65 6.47
N TRP A 53 9.80 -7.52 6.76
CA TRP A 53 9.16 -6.41 7.45
C TRP A 53 7.98 -5.84 6.67
N VAL A 54 8.15 -5.51 5.38
CA VAL A 54 7.06 -4.90 4.59
C VAL A 54 5.90 -5.87 4.38
N LEU A 55 6.16 -7.16 4.16
CA LEU A 55 5.10 -8.17 4.05
C LEU A 55 4.34 -8.34 5.37
N SER A 56 5.02 -8.27 6.53
CA SER A 56 4.33 -8.28 7.82
C SER A 56 3.38 -7.08 7.98
N ARG A 57 3.78 -5.89 7.51
CA ARG A 57 2.94 -4.68 7.55
C ARG A 57 1.77 -4.80 6.59
N LEU A 58 2.00 -5.36 5.39
CA LEU A 58 0.96 -5.59 4.40
C LEU A 58 -0.09 -6.58 4.91
N ALA A 59 0.35 -7.72 5.46
CA ALA A 59 -0.55 -8.72 6.03
C ALA A 59 -1.43 -8.12 7.14
N ARG A 60 -0.83 -7.32 8.03
CA ARG A 60 -1.58 -6.64 9.10
C ARG A 60 -2.57 -5.60 8.56
N ALA A 61 -2.19 -4.86 7.51
CA ALA A 61 -3.09 -3.89 6.89
C ALA A 61 -4.26 -4.59 6.19
N ALA A 62 -4.01 -5.68 5.46
CA ALA A 62 -5.04 -6.48 4.81
C ALA A 62 -6.04 -7.06 5.81
N GLU A 63 -5.56 -7.59 6.93
CA GLU A 63 -6.40 -8.09 8.02
C GLU A 63 -7.27 -6.98 8.63
N ASP A 64 -6.70 -5.78 8.86
CA ASP A 64 -7.45 -4.65 9.40
C ASP A 64 -8.51 -4.13 8.43
N VAL A 65 -8.16 -4.03 7.14
CA VAL A 65 -9.11 -3.67 6.08
C VAL A 65 -10.25 -4.69 6.04
N GLY A 66 -9.94 -5.99 6.05
CA GLY A 66 -10.94 -7.06 6.05
C GLY A 66 -11.93 -6.93 7.20
N ARG A 67 -11.44 -6.88 8.44
CA ARG A 67 -12.30 -6.71 9.63
C ARG A 67 -13.19 -5.47 9.56
N ARG A 68 -12.64 -4.35 9.10
CA ARG A 68 -13.39 -3.08 9.01
C ARG A 68 -14.44 -3.11 7.91
N MET A 69 -14.14 -3.74 6.78
CA MET A 69 -15.10 -3.92 5.71
C MET A 69 -16.26 -4.83 6.14
N GLU A 70 -15.97 -5.91 6.89
CA GLU A 70 -16.99 -6.77 7.51
C GLU A 70 -17.88 -5.99 8.49
N ALA A 71 -17.29 -5.07 9.26
CA ALA A 71 -18.00 -4.19 10.17
C ALA A 71 -18.68 -2.98 9.49
N LEU A 72 -18.62 -2.86 8.16
CA LEU A 72 -19.11 -1.72 7.37
C LEU A 72 -18.44 -0.37 7.73
N GLU A 73 -17.25 -0.41 8.35
CA GLU A 73 -16.42 0.75 8.69
C GLU A 73 -15.53 1.18 7.52
N VAL A 74 -16.14 1.57 6.40
CA VAL A 74 -15.42 1.88 5.15
C VAL A 74 -14.37 2.99 5.33
N HIS A 75 -14.65 4.01 6.15
CA HIS A 75 -13.70 5.09 6.41
C HIS A 75 -12.44 4.58 7.13
N GLY A 76 -12.60 3.70 8.11
CA GLY A 76 -11.48 3.07 8.82
C GLY A 76 -10.67 2.17 7.89
N ALA A 77 -11.33 1.40 7.02
CA ALA A 77 -10.66 0.56 6.02
C ALA A 77 -9.79 1.41 5.09
N MET A 78 -10.31 2.54 4.59
CA MET A 78 -9.54 3.48 3.79
C MET A 78 -8.37 4.07 4.56
N ALA A 79 -8.55 4.45 5.82
CA ALA A 79 -7.45 4.95 6.66
C ALA A 79 -6.31 3.92 6.79
N ALA A 80 -6.63 2.64 6.96
CA ALA A 80 -5.64 1.56 7.01
C ALA A 80 -4.88 1.39 5.68
N VAL A 81 -5.57 1.45 4.54
CA VAL A 81 -4.96 1.44 3.21
C VAL A 81 -3.99 2.61 3.03
N HIS A 82 -4.44 3.82 3.35
CA HIS A 82 -3.61 5.03 3.28
C HIS A 82 -2.36 4.91 4.16
N HIS A 83 -2.52 4.43 5.38
CA HIS A 83 -1.43 4.27 6.33
C HIS A 83 -0.36 3.32 5.80
N PHE A 84 -0.74 2.14 5.29
CA PHE A 84 0.21 1.21 4.70
C PHE A 84 0.98 1.83 3.53
N TRP A 85 0.27 2.40 2.56
CA TRP A 85 0.88 2.95 1.35
C TRP A 85 1.86 4.07 1.65
N LEU A 86 1.46 5.03 2.49
CA LEU A 86 2.27 6.20 2.77
C LEU A 86 3.40 5.84 3.75
N ARG A 87 3.05 5.31 4.93
CA ARG A 87 3.99 5.20 6.06
C ARG A 87 4.86 3.97 6.03
N HIS A 88 4.41 2.89 5.39
CA HIS A 88 5.17 1.64 5.35
C HIS A 88 5.82 1.42 3.98
N PHE A 89 5.03 1.47 2.92
CA PHE A 89 5.55 1.19 1.59
C PHE A 89 6.40 2.35 1.04
N CYS A 90 5.83 3.55 0.93
CA CYS A 90 6.55 4.68 0.33
C CYS A 90 7.67 5.22 1.21
N ASP A 91 7.38 5.54 2.47
CA ASP A 91 8.34 6.27 3.33
C ASP A 91 9.48 5.37 3.82
N VAL A 92 9.23 4.07 4.04
CA VAL A 92 10.22 3.15 4.60
C VAL A 92 10.74 2.16 3.57
N TYR A 93 9.88 1.38 2.92
CA TYR A 93 10.32 0.30 2.05
C TYR A 93 11.01 0.81 0.77
N LEU A 94 10.42 1.79 0.07
CA LEU A 94 11.00 2.34 -1.15
C LEU A 94 12.25 3.18 -0.90
N VAL A 95 12.27 3.98 0.18
CA VAL A 95 13.43 4.84 0.51
C VAL A 95 14.55 4.02 1.14
N GLY A 96 14.23 3.00 1.93
CA GLY A 96 15.19 2.11 2.61
C GLY A 96 16.02 1.20 1.69
N GLY A 97 15.94 1.39 0.37
CA GLY A 97 16.79 0.73 -0.61
C GLY A 97 16.42 -0.72 -0.91
N ALA A 98 15.27 -1.22 -0.42
CA ALA A 98 14.86 -2.61 -0.65
C ALA A 98 14.40 -2.92 -2.09
N VAL A 99 14.18 -1.87 -2.88
CA VAL A 99 13.79 -1.95 -4.30
C VAL A 99 14.97 -1.57 -5.21
N ARG A 100 16.19 -1.45 -4.67
CA ARG A 100 17.42 -1.29 -5.45
C ARG A 100 18.17 -2.60 -5.59
#